data_AF-M1ZPB6-F1
#
_entry.id   AF-M1ZPB6-F1
#
_cell.length_a   1.000
_cell.length_b   1.000
_cell.length_c   1.000
_cell.angle_alpha   90.00
_cell.angle_beta   90.00
_cell.angle_gamma   90.00
#
_symmetry.space_group_name_H-M   'P 1'
#
loop_
_entity.id
_entity.type
_entity.pdbx_description
1 polymer ?
#
loop_
_entity_poly.entity_id
_entity_poly.type
_entity_poly.pdbx_seq_one_letter_code
_entity_poly.pdbx_strand_id
1 'polypeptide(L)'
;GAENEKEGLLKKADGGILFLDEIHRLSPQGQEILFTYIDKGYFRKLGDTENLIKVKSQIITATTEDPQSYLLKTFARRVPMIINIPVLKDRTMNERYYLIQKFITMESKRLEKNIYIDKNALISFLLYDCPNNIGQLKSDIQLSCAKAFLDYKSKNLKYILIKQSDLPR
;
A
#
# COMPACT_ATOMS: atom_id res chain seq x y z
N GLY A 1 24.23 5.08 29.52
CA GLY A 1 24.64 6.01 28.45
C GLY A 1 23.91 5.60 27.20
N ALA A 2 23.12 6.51 26.62
CA ALA A 2 22.35 6.23 25.41
C ALA A 2 23.27 6.37 24.20
N GLU A 3 24.04 5.32 23.94
CA GLU A 3 24.85 5.21 22.72
C GLU A 3 23.92 4.98 21.52
N ASN A 4 24.09 5.86 20.52
CA ASN A 4 23.38 5.96 19.24
C ASN A 4 22.16 6.89 19.26
N GLU A 5 22.43 8.20 19.18
CA GLU A 5 21.46 9.14 18.62
C GLU A 5 21.10 8.71 17.19
N LYS A 6 19.96 8.01 17.05
CA LYS A 6 19.44 7.67 15.73
C LYS A 6 19.00 8.95 15.03
N GLU A 7 19.58 9.19 13.87
CA GLU A 7 19.16 10.29 13.00
C GLU A 7 17.68 10.15 12.62
N GLY A 8 16.91 11.21 12.86
CA GLY A 8 15.47 11.23 12.65
C GLY A 8 15.08 11.09 11.17
N LEU A 9 13.90 10.53 10.91
CA LEU A 9 13.42 10.21 9.55
C LEU A 9 13.36 11.43 8.62
N LEU A 10 12.95 12.60 9.13
CA LEU A 10 12.96 13.86 8.38
C LEU A 10 14.37 14.19 7.87
N LYS A 11 15.39 14.09 8.73
CA LYS A 11 16.78 14.39 8.35
C LYS A 11 17.33 13.39 7.33
N LYS A 12 16.94 12.12 7.44
CA LYS A 12 17.30 11.10 6.44
C LYS A 12 16.66 11.33 5.07
N ALA A 13 15.55 12.06 5.02
CA ALA A 13 14.83 12.38 3.79
C ALA A 13 15.29 13.70 3.14
N ASP A 14 16.35 14.34 3.65
CA ASP A 14 16.83 15.61 3.12
C ASP A 14 17.21 15.52 1.63
N GLY A 15 16.71 16.47 0.84
CA GLY A 15 16.81 16.46 -0.62
C GLY A 15 15.89 15.46 -1.33
N GLY A 16 15.07 14.70 -0.60
CA GLY A 16 14.22 13.62 -1.14
C GLY A 16 12.75 13.72 -0.72
N ILE A 17 12.13 12.55 -0.51
CA ILE A 17 10.73 12.41 -0.13
C ILE A 17 10.64 11.68 1.22
N LEU A 18 9.88 12.26 2.15
CA LEU A 18 9.41 11.57 3.34
C LEU A 18 8.00 11.04 3.07
N PHE A 19 7.88 9.72 2.93
CA PHE A 19 6.59 9.03 2.86
C PHE A 19 6.16 8.57 4.26
N LEU A 20 4.97 8.99 4.69
CA LEU A 20 4.38 8.61 5.97
C LEU A 20 3.09 7.84 5.71
N ASP A 21 3.15 6.54 5.92
CA ASP A 21 1.96 5.70 5.89
C ASP A 21 1.20 5.79 7.21
N GLU A 22 -0.12 5.68 7.15
CA GLU A 22 -1.03 5.80 8.30
C GLU A 22 -0.76 7.01 9.20
N ILE A 23 -0.74 8.21 8.61
CA ILE A 23 -0.44 9.47 9.33
C ILE A 23 -1.36 9.72 10.53
N HIS A 24 -2.57 9.16 10.54
CA HIS A 24 -3.51 9.23 11.66
C HIS A 24 -2.98 8.58 12.95
N ARG A 25 -1.97 7.70 12.85
CA ARG A 25 -1.32 7.06 14.01
C ARG A 25 -0.24 7.92 14.66
N LEU A 26 0.12 9.04 14.03
CA LEU A 26 1.13 9.93 14.57
C LEU A 26 0.57 10.68 15.79
N SER A 27 1.34 10.71 16.88
CA SER A 27 0.96 11.45 18.08
C SER A 27 0.76 12.94 17.79
N PRO A 28 -0.04 13.67 18.59
CA PRO A 28 -0.23 15.11 18.42
C PRO A 28 1.09 15.88 18.36
N GLN A 29 2.09 15.51 19.19
CA GLN A 29 3.41 16.12 19.19
C GLN A 29 4.19 15.83 17.89
N GLY A 30 4.05 14.63 17.33
CA GLY A 30 4.63 14.30 16.03
C GLY A 30 4.00 15.13 14.89
N GLN A 31 2.68 15.31 14.93
CA GLN A 31 1.97 16.17 13.98
C GLN A 31 2.41 17.64 14.12
N GLU A 32 2.70 18.11 15.34
CA GLU A 32 3.25 19.44 15.62
C GLU A 32 4.63 19.67 14.98
N ILE A 33 5.52 18.70 15.12
CA ILE A 33 6.85 18.75 14.50
C ILE A 33 6.71 18.80 12.98
N LEU A 34 5.85 17.97 12.39
CA LEU A 34 5.66 17.93 10.94
C LEU A 34 5.06 19.22 10.39
N PHE A 35 4.02 19.80 10.99
CA PHE A 35 3.51 21.06 10.47
C PHE A 35 4.50 22.21 10.70
N THR A 36 5.24 22.21 11.81
CA THR A 36 6.31 23.22 12.04
C THR A 36 7.34 23.17 10.93
N TYR A 37 7.72 21.95 10.53
CA TYR A 37 8.57 21.73 9.37
C TYR A 37 7.94 22.22 8.08
N ILE A 38 6.67 21.90 7.80
CA ILE A 38 5.95 22.34 6.59
C ILE A 38 5.91 23.86 6.49
N ASP A 39 5.64 24.56 7.60
CA ASP A 39 5.51 26.01 7.62
C ASP A 39 6.87 26.73 7.55
N LYS A 40 7.93 26.15 8.14
CA LYS A 40 9.20 26.87 8.39
C LYS A 40 10.43 26.30 7.67
N GLY A 41 10.35 25.08 7.13
CA GLY A 41 11.49 24.36 6.54
C GLY A 41 12.53 23.89 7.57
N TYR A 42 12.19 23.93 8.86
CA TYR A 42 13.04 23.44 9.95
C TYR A 42 12.22 22.88 11.09
N PHE A 43 12.85 22.02 11.90
CA PHE A 43 12.23 21.43 13.08
C PHE A 43 13.25 21.25 14.21
N ARG A 44 12.75 20.87 15.39
CA ARG A 44 13.57 20.51 16.56
C ARG A 44 13.35 19.03 16.89
N LYS A 45 14.39 18.37 17.39
CA LYS A 45 14.22 17.04 17.98
C LYS A 45 13.29 17.15 19.20
N LEU A 46 12.56 16.08 19.49
CA LEU A 46 11.72 16.03 20.69
C LEU A 46 12.62 16.20 21.93
N GLY A 47 12.29 17.18 22.79
CA GLY A 47 13.08 17.49 23.98
C GLY A 47 14.29 18.41 23.75
N ASP A 48 14.56 18.83 22.51
CA ASP A 48 15.62 19.80 22.20
C ASP A 48 15.02 21.21 22.05
N THR A 49 15.51 22.14 22.87
CA THR A 49 15.03 23.53 22.89
C THR A 49 15.89 24.50 22.11
N GLU A 50 17.07 24.08 21.62
CA GLU A 50 18.04 25.00 21.01
C GLU A 50 18.35 24.65 19.56
N ASN A 51 18.48 23.36 19.22
CA ASN A 51 18.98 22.98 17.91
C ASN A 51 17.86 22.95 16.86
N LEU A 52 17.94 23.89 15.92
CA LEU A 52 17.13 23.90 14.71
C LEU A 52 17.79 23.06 13.62
N ILE A 53 17.05 22.07 13.13
CA ILE A 53 17.46 21.22 12.01
C ILE A 53 16.72 21.71 10.76
N LYS A 54 17.48 22.24 9.80
CA LYS A 54 16.97 22.59 8.46
C LYS A 54 17.04 21.37 7.55
N VAL A 55 15.96 21.12 6.83
CA VAL A 55 15.82 20.02 5.86
C VAL A 55 14.98 20.52 4.69
N LYS A 56 15.21 19.98 3.50
CA LYS A 56 14.38 20.20 2.32
C LYS A 56 13.93 18.87 1.72
N SER A 57 12.84 18.35 2.25
CA SER A 57 12.16 17.13 1.78
C SER A 57 10.71 17.39 1.39
N GLN A 58 10.24 16.75 0.32
CA GLN A 58 8.82 16.69 0.01
C GLN A 58 8.13 15.70 0.95
N ILE A 59 6.94 16.03 1.44
CA ILE A 59 6.15 15.13 2.29
C ILE A 59 5.01 14.53 1.46
N ILE A 60 4.87 13.21 1.53
CA ILE A 60 3.71 12.48 1.04
C ILE A 60 3.15 11.67 2.21
N THR A 61 1.86 11.81 2.50
CA THR A 61 1.20 11.09 3.60
C THR A 61 0.07 10.23 3.07
N ALA A 62 -0.17 9.08 3.68
CA ALA A 62 -1.31 8.21 3.42
C ALA A 62 -2.07 7.93 4.74
N THR A 63 -3.38 7.67 4.63
CA THR A 63 -4.24 7.30 5.77
C THR A 63 -5.44 6.50 5.27
N THR A 64 -5.86 5.49 6.03
CA THR A 64 -7.15 4.80 5.84
C THR A 64 -8.32 5.50 6.54
N GLU A 65 -8.02 6.41 7.48
CA GLU A 65 -9.00 7.17 8.23
C GLU A 65 -9.29 8.53 7.59
N ASP A 66 -10.49 9.07 7.87
CA ASP A 66 -10.85 10.43 7.44
C ASP A 66 -9.87 11.47 8.04
N PRO A 67 -9.12 12.20 7.19
CA PRO A 67 -8.18 13.22 7.63
C PRO A 67 -8.80 14.30 8.51
N GLN A 68 -10.08 14.63 8.34
CA GLN A 68 -10.75 15.67 9.14
C GLN A 68 -11.03 15.24 10.57
N SER A 69 -11.06 13.93 10.82
CA SER A 69 -11.43 13.35 12.12
C SER A 69 -10.21 13.10 13.02
N TYR A 70 -9.05 12.74 12.45
CA TYR A 70 -7.87 12.31 13.22
C TYR A 70 -6.68 13.25 13.17
N LEU A 71 -6.58 14.09 12.14
CA LEU A 71 -5.47 15.04 12.04
C LEU A 71 -5.82 16.34 12.73
N LEU A 72 -4.81 16.98 13.32
CA LEU A 72 -4.97 18.34 13.82
C LEU A 72 -5.49 19.24 12.68
N LYS A 73 -6.55 20.03 12.94
CA LYS A 73 -7.10 20.97 11.95
C LYS A 73 -6.04 21.90 11.37
N THR A 74 -5.03 22.25 12.16
CA THR A 74 -3.87 23.03 11.72
C THR A 74 -3.07 22.27 10.67
N PHE A 75 -2.76 20.99 10.88
CA PHE A 75 -2.05 20.13 9.94
C PHE A 75 -2.83 19.95 8.63
N ALA A 76 -4.12 19.58 8.71
CA ALA A 76 -4.94 19.30 7.53
C ALA A 76 -5.02 20.49 6.53
N ARG A 77 -5.05 21.73 7.03
CA ARG A 77 -5.06 22.95 6.18
C ARG A 77 -3.79 23.15 5.33
N ARG A 78 -2.69 22.49 5.69
CA ARG A 78 -1.38 22.58 5.01
C ARG A 78 -1.12 21.43 4.05
N VAL A 79 -2.11 20.54 3.91
CA VAL A 79 -2.11 19.46 2.91
C VAL A 79 -3.17 19.82 1.86
N PRO A 80 -2.86 20.73 0.91
CA PRO A 80 -3.86 21.23 -0.05
C PRO A 80 -4.24 20.20 -1.12
N MET A 81 -3.41 19.18 -1.34
CA MET A 81 -3.63 18.14 -2.35
C MET A 81 -4.01 16.83 -1.66
N ILE A 82 -5.25 16.39 -1.89
CA ILE A 82 -5.77 15.09 -1.41
C ILE A 82 -6.10 14.25 -2.64
N ILE A 83 -5.52 13.05 -2.71
CA ILE A 83 -5.80 12.07 -3.77
C ILE A 83 -6.57 10.92 -3.13
N ASN A 84 -7.83 10.77 -3.51
CA ASN A 84 -8.67 9.66 -3.05
C ASN A 84 -8.43 8.44 -3.93
N ILE A 85 -7.98 7.34 -3.32
CA ILE A 85 -7.78 6.07 -4.02
C ILE A 85 -9.06 5.24 -3.85
N PRO A 86 -9.78 4.92 -4.94
CA PRO A 86 -11.00 4.13 -4.82
C PRO A 86 -10.70 2.71 -4.37
N VAL A 87 -11.60 2.19 -3.55
CA VAL A 87 -11.60 0.79 -3.15
C VAL A 87 -11.92 -0.12 -4.34
N LEU A 88 -11.51 -1.38 -4.28
CA LEU A 88 -11.66 -2.32 -5.41
C LEU A 88 -13.10 -2.42 -5.95
N LYS A 89 -14.11 -2.37 -5.08
CA LYS A 89 -15.52 -2.43 -5.47
C LYS A 89 -15.99 -1.24 -6.32
N ASP A 90 -15.36 -0.08 -6.17
CA ASP A 90 -15.72 1.15 -6.88
C ASP A 90 -14.90 1.32 -8.17
N ARG A 91 -13.97 0.39 -8.45
CA ARG A 91 -13.15 0.38 -9.67
C ARG A 91 -13.93 -0.20 -10.84
N THR A 92 -13.59 0.27 -12.03
CA THR A 92 -14.18 -0.23 -13.28
C THR A 92 -13.82 -1.69 -13.54
N MET A 93 -14.64 -2.40 -14.34
CA MET A 93 -14.34 -3.78 -14.73
C MET A 93 -12.99 -3.91 -15.44
N ASN A 94 -12.60 -2.91 -16.23
CA ASN A 94 -11.31 -2.89 -16.92
C ASN A 94 -10.14 -2.80 -15.94
N GLU A 95 -10.24 -1.96 -14.90
CA GLU A 95 -9.19 -1.88 -13.86
C GLU A 95 -9.11 -3.17 -13.05
N ARG A 96 -10.27 -3.76 -12.68
CA ARG A 96 -10.31 -5.05 -11.96
C ARG A 96 -9.66 -6.15 -12.79
N TYR A 97 -10.00 -6.22 -14.08
CA TYR A 97 -9.38 -7.14 -15.03
C TYR A 97 -7.86 -6.95 -15.11
N TYR A 98 -7.40 -5.71 -15.25
CA TYR A 98 -5.97 -5.40 -15.29
C TYR A 98 -5.24 -5.84 -14.02
N LEU A 99 -5.83 -5.63 -12.84
CA LEU A 99 -5.26 -6.09 -11.57
C LEU A 99 -5.15 -7.62 -11.52
N ILE A 100 -6.19 -8.34 -11.93
CA ILE A 100 -6.18 -9.81 -11.99
C ILE A 100 -5.05 -10.29 -12.92
N GLN A 101 -4.97 -9.75 -14.14
CA GLN A 101 -3.91 -10.09 -15.10
C GLN A 101 -2.52 -9.79 -14.53
N LYS A 102 -2.35 -8.64 -13.88
CA LYS A 102 -1.08 -8.25 -13.25
C LYS A 102 -0.67 -9.25 -12.17
N PHE A 103 -1.58 -9.65 -11.29
CA PHE A 103 -1.26 -10.61 -10.24
C PHE A 103 -0.95 -12.00 -10.79
N ILE A 104 -1.71 -12.51 -11.76
CA ILE A 104 -1.38 -13.77 -12.45
C ILE A 104 -0.01 -13.69 -13.13
N THR A 105 0.31 -12.56 -13.76
CA THR A 105 1.61 -12.35 -14.41
C THR A 105 2.75 -12.34 -13.41
N MET A 106 2.56 -11.72 -12.24
CA MET A 106 3.54 -11.74 -11.15
C MET A 106 3.79 -13.17 -10.66
N GLU A 107 2.72 -13.96 -10.51
CA GLU A 107 2.80 -15.36 -10.10
C GLU A 107 3.47 -16.24 -11.16
N SER A 108 3.14 -16.03 -12.42
CA SER A 108 3.78 -16.70 -13.57
C SER A 108 5.29 -16.47 -13.60
N LYS A 109 5.73 -15.22 -13.39
CA LYS A 109 7.15 -14.87 -13.25
C LYS A 109 7.79 -15.51 -12.03
N ARG A 110 7.11 -15.51 -10.89
CA ARG A 110 7.62 -16.09 -9.64
C ARG A 110 7.81 -17.62 -9.73
N LEU A 111 6.92 -18.30 -10.43
CA LEU A 111 6.97 -19.76 -10.61
C LEU A 111 7.78 -20.19 -11.84
N GLU A 112 8.20 -19.24 -12.68
CA GLU A 112 8.83 -19.51 -13.99
C GLU A 112 8.00 -20.46 -14.86
N LYS A 113 6.67 -20.29 -14.82
CA LYS A 113 5.70 -21.11 -15.56
C LYS A 113 4.54 -20.24 -16.04
N ASN A 114 4.08 -20.53 -17.26
CA ASN A 114 2.87 -19.90 -17.77
C ASN A 114 1.65 -20.36 -16.95
N ILE A 115 0.95 -19.38 -16.38
CA ILE A 115 -0.31 -19.56 -15.67
C ILE A 115 -1.43 -18.99 -16.53
N TYR A 116 -2.43 -19.82 -16.78
CA TYR A 116 -3.66 -19.45 -17.47
C TYR A 116 -4.82 -19.45 -16.48
N ILE A 117 -5.86 -18.69 -16.79
CA ILE A 117 -7.10 -18.66 -16.01
C ILE A 117 -8.27 -19.01 -16.93
N ASP A 118 -9.13 -19.91 -16.48
CA ASP A 118 -10.34 -20.23 -17.21
C ASP A 118 -11.35 -19.06 -17.18
N LYS A 119 -12.30 -19.07 -18.11
CA LYS A 119 -13.29 -17.99 -18.24
C LYS A 119 -14.15 -17.83 -16.98
N ASN A 120 -14.54 -18.92 -16.31
CA ASN A 120 -15.46 -18.90 -15.17
C ASN A 120 -14.77 -18.40 -13.90
N ALA A 121 -13.52 -18.79 -13.67
CA ALA A 121 -12.64 -18.29 -12.64
C ALA A 121 -12.38 -16.80 -12.81
N LEU A 122 -12.11 -16.36 -14.05
CA LEU A 122 -11.93 -14.93 -14.34
C LEU A 122 -13.19 -14.12 -14.03
N ILE A 123 -14.36 -14.57 -14.50
CA ILE A 123 -15.64 -13.91 -14.20
C ILE A 123 -15.88 -13.88 -12.70
N SER A 124 -15.56 -14.97 -11.99
CA SER A 124 -15.71 -15.04 -10.54
C SER A 124 -14.82 -13.99 -9.84
N PHE A 125 -13.54 -13.85 -10.20
CA PHE A 125 -12.68 -12.79 -9.66
C PHE A 125 -13.10 -11.36 -10.04
N LEU A 126 -13.73 -11.18 -11.21
CA LEU A 126 -14.26 -9.88 -11.61
C LEU A 126 -15.49 -9.47 -10.80
N LEU A 127 -16.32 -10.44 -10.39
CA LEU A 127 -17.61 -10.18 -9.77
C LEU A 127 -17.63 -10.40 -8.25
N TYR A 128 -16.68 -11.13 -7.67
CA TYR A 128 -16.75 -11.47 -6.26
C TYR A 128 -16.56 -10.25 -5.33
N ASP A 129 -17.14 -10.38 -4.14
CA ASP A 129 -16.98 -9.41 -3.07
C ASP A 129 -15.61 -9.54 -2.42
N CYS A 130 -14.92 -8.42 -2.30
CA CYS A 130 -13.53 -8.36 -1.86
C CYS A 130 -13.40 -7.27 -0.79
N PRO A 131 -13.89 -7.53 0.45
CA PRO A 131 -13.98 -6.53 1.49
C PRO A 131 -12.61 -5.96 1.89
N ASN A 132 -11.55 -6.76 1.81
CA ASN A 132 -10.18 -6.32 2.09
C ASN A 132 -9.42 -5.89 0.82
N ASN A 133 -10.16 -5.48 -0.22
CA ASN A 133 -9.67 -4.71 -1.36
C ASN A 133 -8.53 -5.43 -2.12
N ILE A 134 -7.65 -4.68 -2.79
CA ILE A 134 -6.58 -5.22 -3.64
C ILE A 134 -5.67 -6.21 -2.89
N GLY A 135 -5.48 -6.04 -1.58
CA GLY A 135 -4.67 -6.95 -0.75
C GLY A 135 -5.25 -8.37 -0.69
N GLN A 136 -6.55 -8.49 -0.48
CA GLN A 136 -7.25 -9.76 -0.55
C GLN A 136 -7.28 -10.31 -1.97
N LEU A 137 -7.60 -9.49 -2.99
CA LEU A 137 -7.55 -9.94 -4.39
C LEU A 137 -6.23 -10.60 -4.78
N LYS A 138 -5.11 -9.96 -4.39
CA LYS A 138 -3.78 -10.51 -4.64
C LYS A 138 -3.57 -11.85 -3.92
N SER A 139 -3.98 -11.93 -2.66
CA SER A 139 -3.81 -13.12 -1.82
C SER A 139 -4.66 -14.29 -2.31
N ASP A 140 -5.89 -14.02 -2.73
CA ASP A 140 -6.82 -14.99 -3.29
C ASP A 140 -6.30 -15.57 -4.61
N ILE A 141 -5.81 -14.72 -5.51
CA ILE A 141 -5.18 -15.16 -6.75
C ILE A 141 -3.94 -16.00 -6.46
N GLN A 142 -3.09 -15.58 -5.52
CA GLN A 142 -1.92 -16.33 -5.12
C GLN A 142 -2.28 -17.73 -4.60
N LEU A 143 -3.34 -17.85 -3.79
CA LEU A 143 -3.85 -19.13 -3.31
C LEU A 143 -4.39 -20.01 -4.44
N SER A 144 -5.15 -19.43 -5.38
CA SER A 144 -5.66 -20.14 -6.55
C SER A 144 -4.52 -20.64 -7.45
N CYS A 145 -3.48 -19.83 -7.67
CA CYS A 145 -2.25 -20.25 -8.37
C CYS A 145 -1.59 -21.44 -7.67
N ALA A 146 -1.47 -21.41 -6.34
CA ALA A 146 -0.86 -22.49 -5.57
C ALA A 146 -1.65 -23.81 -5.69
N LYS A 147 -2.99 -23.75 -5.61
CA LYS A 147 -3.85 -24.94 -5.80
C LYS A 147 -3.75 -25.48 -7.23
N ALA A 148 -3.83 -24.62 -8.24
CA ALA A 148 -3.67 -25.00 -9.64
C ALA A 148 -2.28 -25.60 -9.93
N PHE A 149 -1.24 -25.13 -9.23
CA PHE A 149 0.11 -25.67 -9.34
C PHE A 149 0.23 -27.10 -8.79
N LEU A 150 -0.44 -27.40 -7.67
CA LEU A 150 -0.50 -28.77 -7.13
C LEU A 150 -1.14 -29.72 -8.13
N ASP A 151 -2.24 -29.30 -8.76
CA ASP A 151 -2.92 -30.05 -9.80
C ASP A 151 -2.03 -30.27 -11.04
N TYR A 152 -1.34 -29.22 -11.47
CA TYR A 152 -0.35 -29.27 -12.55
C TYR A 152 0.75 -30.30 -12.28
N LYS A 153 1.30 -30.32 -11.06
CA LYS A 153 2.35 -31.26 -10.67
C LYS A 153 1.83 -32.69 -10.52
N SER A 154 0.71 -32.88 -9.84
CA SER A 154 0.13 -34.20 -9.56
C SER A 154 -0.34 -34.91 -10.82
N LYS A 155 -0.97 -34.17 -11.74
CA LYS A 155 -1.53 -34.72 -12.99
C LYS A 155 -0.59 -34.60 -14.19
N ASN A 156 0.65 -34.16 -13.98
CA ASN A 156 1.67 -33.93 -15.02
C ASN A 156 1.13 -33.13 -16.24
N LEU A 157 0.43 -32.03 -15.96
CA LEU A 157 -0.21 -31.22 -17.00
C LEU A 157 0.84 -30.41 -17.78
N LYS A 158 0.47 -29.93 -18.98
CA LYS A 158 1.36 -29.10 -19.81
C LYS A 158 1.52 -27.66 -19.29
N TYR A 159 0.50 -27.15 -18.60
CA TYR A 159 0.43 -25.78 -18.11
C TYR A 159 -0.40 -25.69 -16.83
N ILE A 160 -0.21 -24.60 -16.08
CA ILE A 160 -1.01 -24.29 -14.89
C ILE A 160 -2.28 -23.59 -15.36
N LEU A 161 -3.44 -24.12 -14.98
CA LEU A 161 -4.74 -23.54 -15.31
C LEU A 161 -5.52 -23.33 -14.02
N ILE A 162 -5.77 -22.07 -13.68
CA ILE A 162 -6.65 -21.69 -12.59
C ILE A 162 -8.08 -21.93 -13.02
N LYS A 163 -8.79 -22.77 -12.28
CA LYS A 163 -10.20 -23.09 -12.47
C LYS A 163 -11.06 -22.51 -11.37
N GLN A 164 -12.37 -22.46 -11.61
CA GLN A 164 -13.32 -21.98 -10.61
C GLN A 164 -13.24 -22.78 -9.29
N SER A 165 -12.90 -24.07 -9.34
CA SER A 165 -12.67 -24.92 -8.16
C SER A 165 -11.48 -24.51 -7.29
N ASP A 166 -10.55 -23.75 -7.86
CA ASP A 166 -9.32 -23.35 -7.17
C ASP A 166 -9.53 -22.07 -6.36
N LEU A 167 -10.60 -21.32 -6.63
CA LEU A 167 -10.89 -20.07 -5.94
C LEU A 167 -11.08 -20.28 -4.43
N PRO A 168 -10.71 -19.28 -3.61
CA PRO A 168 -11.12 -19.26 -2.21
C PRO A 168 -12.65 -19.24 -2.11
N ARG A 169 -13.17 -19.89 -1.07
CA ARG A 169 -14.59 -19.92 -0.75
C ARG A 169 -14.99 -18.70 0.06
#